data_AF-A0A969PXK2-F1
#
_entry.id   AF-A0A969PXK2-F1
#
_cell.length_a   1.000
_cell.length_b   1.000
_cell.length_c   1.000
_cell.angle_alpha   90.00
_cell.angle_beta   90.00
_cell.angle_gamma   90.00
#
_symmetry.space_group_name_H-M   'P 1'
#
loop_
_entity.id
_entity.type
_entity.pdbx_description
1 polymer ?
#
loop_
_entity_poly.entity_id
_entity_poly.type
_entity_poly.pdbx_seq_one_letter_code
_entity_poly.pdbx_strand_id
1 'polypeptide(L)'
;QEPDFEEQGHIHQTADQNALKEAGLDQLKLGDVVALADTDSSWNHGYLRGSVAIGVVGQGDSPRSGYGPGLTVIMTSAIGGINPVVTSGVNVKDIFGLKV
;
A
#
# COMPACT_ATOMS: atom_id res chain seq x y z
N GLN A 1 -6.46 18.05 22.40
CA GLN A 1 -5.61 17.20 21.55
C GLN A 1 -6.57 16.60 20.54
N GLU A 2 -6.54 17.06 19.29
CA GLU A 2 -7.40 16.48 18.26
C GLU A 2 -7.00 15.02 18.05
N PRO A 3 -7.96 14.12 17.79
CA PRO A 3 -7.63 12.75 17.43
C PRO A 3 -6.83 12.79 16.13
N ASP A 4 -5.59 12.28 16.15
CA ASP A 4 -4.83 11.99 14.94
C ASP A 4 -5.60 10.91 14.18
N PHE A 5 -6.41 11.33 13.21
CA PHE A 5 -6.96 10.42 12.23
C PHE A 5 -5.81 10.03 11.31
N GLU A 6 -5.37 8.78 11.40
CA GLU A 6 -4.42 8.20 10.46
C GLU A 6 -5.07 8.25 9.06
N GLU A 7 -4.63 9.19 8.23
CA GLU A 7 -5.11 9.32 6.86
C GLU A 7 -4.54 8.16 6.06
N GLN A 8 -5.40 7.24 5.63
CA GLN A 8 -4.98 6.07 4.85
C GLN A 8 -4.17 6.50 3.62
N GLY A 9 -2.96 5.96 3.49
CA GLY A 9 -2.11 6.20 2.33
C GLY A 9 -2.77 5.67 1.04
N HIS A 10 -2.64 6.41 -0.05
CA HIS A 10 -3.07 5.97 -1.37
C HIS A 10 -1.83 5.69 -2.22
N ILE A 11 -1.79 4.55 -2.90
CA ILE A 11 -0.75 4.29 -3.90
C ILE A 11 -1.20 4.78 -5.27
N HIS A 12 -0.24 5.35 -6.02
CA HIS A 12 -0.34 5.60 -7.46
C HIS A 12 -1.68 6.19 -7.90
N GLN A 13 -1.81 7.52 -7.77
CA GLN A 13 -3.04 8.28 -8.02
C GLN A 13 -3.23 8.66 -9.50
N THR A 14 -2.88 7.76 -10.43
CA THR A 14 -3.01 8.01 -11.88
C THR A 14 -4.21 7.25 -12.44
N ALA A 15 -4.97 7.92 -13.32
CA ALA A 15 -6.04 7.29 -14.10
C ALA A 15 -5.52 6.65 -15.41
N ASP A 16 -4.22 6.79 -15.72
CA ASP A 16 -3.61 6.22 -16.91
C ASP A 16 -3.52 4.69 -16.80
N GLN A 17 -4.44 4.02 -17.46
CA GLN A 17 -4.56 2.57 -17.48
C GLN A 17 -3.34 1.87 -18.09
N ASN A 18 -2.60 2.52 -18.99
CA ASN A 18 -1.39 1.94 -19.56
C ASN A 18 -0.26 1.99 -18.53
N ALA A 19 -0.08 3.12 -17.85
CA ALA A 19 0.89 3.25 -16.77
C ALA A 19 0.61 2.25 -15.63
N LEU A 20 -0.65 2.05 -15.25
CA LEU A 20 -1.04 1.05 -14.25
C LEU A 20 -0.70 -0.38 -14.67
N LYS A 21 -0.92 -0.73 -15.94
CA LYS A 21 -0.56 -2.04 -16.52
C LYS A 21 0.95 -2.25 -16.59
N GLU A 22 1.68 -1.23 -17.03
CA GLU A 22 3.15 -1.28 -17.11
C GLU A 22 3.77 -1.46 -15.72
N ALA A 23 3.17 -0.86 -14.69
CA ALA A 23 3.57 -1.03 -13.29
C ALA A 23 3.01 -2.32 -12.64
N GLY A 24 2.14 -3.07 -13.32
CA GLY A 24 1.47 -4.27 -12.80
C GLY A 24 0.46 -4.01 -11.67
N LEU A 25 0.04 -2.76 -11.49
CA LEU A 25 -0.88 -2.33 -10.43
C LEU A 25 -2.34 -2.60 -10.76
N ASP A 26 -2.66 -2.85 -12.04
CA ASP A 26 -4.00 -3.22 -12.52
C ASP A 26 -4.46 -4.61 -12.03
N GLN A 27 -3.53 -5.40 -11.47
CA GLN A 27 -3.78 -6.74 -10.95
C GLN A 27 -3.96 -6.80 -9.43
N LEU A 28 -3.82 -5.67 -8.72
CA LEU A 28 -3.98 -5.61 -7.28
C LEU A 28 -5.41 -5.94 -6.86
N LYS A 29 -5.52 -6.72 -5.79
CA LYS A 29 -6.80 -7.13 -5.19
C LYS A 29 -6.91 -6.58 -3.79
N LEU A 30 -8.15 -6.40 -3.35
CA LEU A 30 -8.46 -6.15 -1.94
C LEU A 30 -7.85 -7.25 -1.07
N GLY A 31 -7.14 -6.84 -0.02
CA GLY A 31 -6.43 -7.72 0.90
C GLY A 31 -5.01 -8.10 0.46
N ASP A 32 -4.53 -7.68 -0.71
CA ASP A 32 -3.14 -7.94 -1.11
C ASP A 32 -2.18 -7.20 -0.18
N VAL A 33 -1.11 -7.90 0.21
CA VAL A 33 -0.02 -7.33 1.01
C VAL A 33 1.02 -6.76 0.06
N VAL A 34 1.32 -5.47 0.21
CA VAL A 34 2.25 -4.74 -0.65
C VAL A 34 3.37 -4.10 0.14
N ALA A 35 4.52 -3.91 -0.51
CA ALA A 35 5.64 -3.14 0.02
C ALA A 35 5.74 -1.80 -0.72
N LEU A 36 5.90 -0.73 0.05
CA LEU A 36 6.08 0.63 -0.41
C LEU A 36 7.55 1.00 -0.23
N ALA A 37 8.26 1.15 -1.35
CA ALA A 37 9.64 1.62 -1.35
C ALA A 37 9.70 3.12 -1.03
N ASP A 38 10.77 3.52 -0.35
CA ASP A 38 11.05 4.91 0.05
C ASP A 38 9.88 5.59 0.79
N THR A 39 9.07 4.82 1.51
CA THR A 39 7.93 5.33 2.27
C THR A 39 8.12 5.02 3.75
N ASP A 40 8.20 6.07 4.58
CA ASP A 40 8.12 5.93 6.03
C ASP A 40 6.74 6.36 6.51
N SER A 41 6.22 5.63 7.49
CA SER A 41 4.93 5.89 8.14
C SER A 41 5.04 5.83 9.66
N SER A 42 6.20 6.19 10.21
CA SER A 42 6.45 6.06 11.66
C SER A 42 5.62 7.05 12.49
N TRP A 43 5.31 8.21 11.89
CA TRP A 43 4.51 9.28 12.51
C TRP A 43 3.53 9.92 11.52
N ASN A 44 3.92 10.00 10.25
CA ASN A 44 3.08 10.45 9.15
C ASN A 44 3.53 9.73 7.87
N HIS A 45 2.69 9.69 6.85
CA HIS A 45 3.03 9.09 5.56
C HIS A 45 3.91 10.06 4.76
N GLY A 46 5.14 9.66 4.45
CA GLY A 46 6.06 10.52 3.74
C GLY A 46 7.14 9.76 2.97
N TYR A 47 7.69 10.44 1.97
CA TYR A 47 8.86 9.96 1.27
C TYR A 47 10.09 10.03 2.17
N LEU A 48 10.77 8.90 2.35
CA LEU A 48 12.07 8.82 2.97
C LEU A 48 12.91 7.79 2.23
N ARG A 49 14.00 8.22 1.58
CA ARG A 49 14.82 7.30 0.78
C ARG A 49 15.37 6.15 1.63
N GLY A 50 15.23 4.93 1.13
CA GLY A 50 15.70 3.71 1.78
C GLY A 50 14.80 3.20 2.91
N SER A 51 13.71 3.90 3.22
CA SER A 51 12.67 3.36 4.10
C SER A 51 11.76 2.40 3.34
N VAL A 52 11.07 1.56 4.09
CA VAL A 52 10.11 0.61 3.55
C VAL A 52 8.90 0.58 4.47
N ALA A 53 7.71 0.64 3.88
CA ALA A 53 6.44 0.37 4.56
C ALA A 53 5.77 -0.86 3.97
N ILE A 54 5.04 -1.61 4.80
CA ILE A 54 4.21 -2.74 4.40
C ILE A 54 2.76 -2.35 4.66
N GLY A 55 1.90 -2.54 3.66
CA GLY A 55 0.49 -2.23 3.75
C GLY A 55 -0.41 -3.30 3.15
N VAL A 56 -1.70 -3.19 3.44
CA VAL A 56 -2.76 -4.04 2.91
C VAL A 56 -3.70 -3.18 2.07
N VAL A 57 -4.05 -3.65 0.87
CA VAL A 57 -5.02 -2.96 0.00
C VAL A 57 -6.41 -3.04 0.63
N GLY A 58 -6.93 -1.92 1.12
CA GLY A 58 -8.21 -1.82 1.82
C GLY A 58 -9.34 -1.22 0.97
N GLN A 59 -8.99 -0.46 -0.08
CA GLN A 59 -9.97 0.22 -0.93
C GLN A 59 -9.58 0.10 -2.40
N GLY A 60 -10.59 -0.06 -3.27
CA GLY A 60 -10.42 -0.03 -4.72
C GLY A 60 -10.13 1.36 -5.26
N ASP A 61 -9.88 1.41 -6.57
CA ASP A 61 -9.57 2.64 -7.28
C ASP A 61 -10.75 3.63 -7.30
N SER A 62 -10.44 4.92 -7.41
CA SER A 62 -11.41 6.02 -7.42
C SER A 62 -11.24 6.85 -8.69
N PRO A 63 -12.33 7.24 -9.37
CA PRO A 63 -12.25 8.08 -10.57
C PRO A 63 -11.81 9.52 -10.27
N ARG A 64 -11.63 9.87 -8.99
CA ARG A 64 -11.30 11.22 -8.56
C ARG A 64 -9.77 11.40 -8.59
N SER A 65 -9.30 12.39 -9.33
CA SER A 65 -7.86 12.71 -9.40
C SER A 65 -7.27 12.91 -8.00
N GLY A 66 -6.08 12.34 -7.76
CA GLY A 66 -5.46 12.35 -6.44
C GLY A 66 -5.94 11.22 -5.51
N TYR A 67 -6.79 10.32 -5.99
CA TYR A 67 -7.14 9.08 -5.30
C TYR A 67 -6.66 7.89 -6.13
N GLY A 68 -6.41 6.78 -5.45
CA GLY A 68 -6.03 5.50 -6.02
C GLY A 68 -6.46 4.38 -5.06
N PRO A 69 -5.98 3.15 -5.24
CA PRO A 69 -6.19 2.10 -4.25
C PRO A 69 -5.72 2.55 -2.86
N GLY A 70 -6.63 2.49 -1.89
CA GLY A 70 -6.37 2.87 -0.51
C GLY A 70 -5.67 1.74 0.25
N LEU A 71 -4.71 2.09 1.08
CA LEU A 71 -3.90 1.16 1.84
C LEU A 71 -3.98 1.44 3.34
N THR A 72 -3.95 0.36 4.10
CA THR A 72 -3.68 0.42 5.54
C THR A 72 -2.24 -0.03 5.78
N VAL A 73 -1.39 0.86 6.27
CA VAL A 73 0.00 0.52 6.63
C VAL A 73 -0.01 -0.26 7.95
N ILE A 74 0.70 -1.39 7.99
CA ILE A 74 0.77 -2.27 9.17
C ILE A 74 2.18 -2.36 9.76
N MET A 75 3.19 -1.94 8.99
CA MET A 75 4.59 -1.94 9.43
C MET A 75 5.38 -0.92 8.62
N THR A 76 6.37 -0.28 9.25
CA THR A 76 7.29 0.65 8.59
C THR A 76 8.69 0.51 9.18
N SER A 77 9.71 0.81 8.39
CA SER A 77 11.08 0.95 8.85
C SER A 77 11.75 2.12 8.15
N ALA A 78 12.09 3.14 8.93
CA ALA A 78 12.85 4.29 8.45
C ALA A 78 14.31 3.96 8.11
N ILE A 79 14.85 2.83 8.59
CA ILE A 79 16.29 2.49 8.55
C ILE A 79 16.57 1.06 8.07
N GLY A 80 15.99 0.65 6.94
CA GLY A 80 16.36 -0.59 6.26
C GLY A 80 16.13 -1.90 7.04
N GLY A 81 15.25 -1.88 8.05
CA GLY A 81 14.94 -3.04 8.90
C GLY A 81 13.96 -4.04 8.28
N ILE A 82 13.41 -3.73 7.11
CA ILE A 82 12.48 -4.57 6.37
C ILE A 82 13.09 -4.89 5.01
N ASN A 83 13.19 -6.18 4.69
CA ASN A 83 13.58 -6.67 3.37
C ASN A 83 12.39 -7.39 2.72
N PRO A 84 11.59 -6.71 1.88
CA PRO A 84 10.44 -7.31 1.22
C PRO A 84 10.86 -8.43 0.27
N VAL A 85 10.16 -9.56 0.33
CA VAL A 85 10.28 -10.62 -0.68
C VAL A 85 9.00 -10.61 -1.50
N VAL A 86 9.12 -10.21 -2.77
CA VAL A 86 7.98 -10.15 -3.68
C VAL A 86 7.64 -11.57 -4.15
N THR A 87 6.45 -12.03 -3.79
CA THR A 87 5.89 -13.30 -4.28
C THR A 87 4.43 -13.10 -4.65
N SER A 88 3.96 -13.84 -5.66
CA SER A 88 2.57 -13.80 -6.08
C SER A 88 1.65 -14.42 -5.04
N GLY A 89 0.43 -13.88 -4.89
CA GLY A 89 -0.64 -14.50 -4.11
C GLY A 89 -0.57 -14.26 -2.60
N VAL A 90 0.13 -13.23 -2.14
CA VAL A 90 0.12 -12.85 -0.71
C VAL A 90 -1.11 -12.00 -0.43
N ASN A 91 -2.20 -12.64 -0.01
CA ASN A 91 -3.43 -11.99 0.35
C ASN A 91 -3.84 -12.34 1.79
N VAL A 92 -4.36 -11.35 2.53
CA VAL A 92 -4.86 -11.51 3.90
C VAL A 92 -5.89 -12.65 4.01
N LYS A 93 -6.75 -12.84 3.00
CA LYS A 93 -7.69 -13.95 2.95
C LYS A 93 -6.98 -15.30 3.10
N ASP A 94 -5.90 -15.50 2.35
CA ASP A 94 -5.19 -16.77 2.30
C ASP A 94 -4.33 -16.98 3.55
N ILE A 95 -3.71 -15.90 4.05
CA ILE A 95 -2.91 -15.91 5.29
C ILE A 95 -3.76 -16.33 6.49
N PHE A 96 -4.99 -15.79 6.61
CA PHE A 96 -5.87 -16.05 7.75
C PHE A 96 -6.92 -17.13 7.50
N GLY A 97 -6.95 -17.75 6.32
CA GLY A 97 -7.92 -18.79 5.96
C GLY A 97 -9.38 -18.29 5.94
N LEU A 98 -9.59 -17.04 5.53
CA LEU A 98 -10.92 -16.41 5.51
C LEU A 98 -11.79 -17.00 4.39
N LYS A 99 -13.06 -17.24 4.71
CA LYS A 99 -14.08 -17.65 3.74
C LYS A 99 -14.89 -16.42 3.34
N VAL A 100 -14.99 -16.18 2.04
CA VAL A 100 -15.74 -15.08 1.42
C VAL A 100 -16.83 -15.69 0.55
#